data_AF-A0A7H4MHT0-F1
#
_entry.id   AF-A0A7H4MHT0-F1
#
_cell.length_a   1.000
_cell.length_b   1.000
_cell.length_c   1.000
_cell.angle_alpha   90.00
_cell.angle_beta   90.00
_cell.angle_gamma   90.00
#
_symmetry.space_group_name_H-M   'P 1'
#
loop_
_entity.id
_entity.type
_entity.pdbx_description
1 polymer ?
#
loop_
_entity_poly.entity_id
_entity_poly.type
_entity_poly.pdbx_seq_one_letter_code
_entity_poly.pdbx_strand_id
1 'polypeptide(L)'
;MENDAWALSDLARLYVVKPSPETLTQYQQLQQTDKSIEQRLAGLKDNGASREELALLQDGLRIADELQDEQQAALTHVARGDAPAAIAVLYGKAYETELERMQTQIDRFRQMLEHRAAIAIDQATERSRIWRTLSEIMVGLTALMFLFVLGFILKRRVLYPVVRLSDVVQRLASQDYAVETPHFTPGG
;
A
#
# COMPACT_ATOMS: atom_id res chain seq x y z
N MET A 1 0.68 -10.85 -20.40
CA MET A 1 2.04 -11.06 -20.94
C MET A 1 2.63 -12.13 -20.05
N GLU A 2 2.46 -13.40 -20.40
CA GLU A 2 2.52 -14.51 -19.42
C GLU A 2 3.72 -15.45 -19.62
N ASN A 3 4.70 -15.13 -20.48
CA ASN A 3 5.72 -16.14 -20.84
C ASN A 3 7.14 -15.65 -21.12
N ASP A 4 7.52 -14.44 -20.69
CA ASP A 4 8.86 -13.90 -20.97
C ASP A 4 9.97 -14.74 -20.31
N ALA A 5 9.71 -15.34 -19.14
CA ALA A 5 10.69 -16.13 -18.38
C ALA A 5 11.15 -17.40 -19.12
N TRP A 6 10.31 -17.95 -20.00
CA TRP A 6 10.60 -19.18 -20.75
C TRP A 6 11.20 -18.91 -22.13
N ALA A 7 11.05 -17.68 -22.65
CA ALA A 7 11.39 -17.34 -24.02
C ALA A 7 12.88 -17.59 -24.35
N LEU A 8 13.79 -17.25 -23.44
CA LEU A 8 15.23 -17.47 -23.64
C LEU A 8 15.58 -18.96 -23.66
N SER A 9 15.01 -19.73 -22.73
CA SER A 9 15.18 -21.19 -22.66
C SER A 9 14.59 -21.89 -23.88
N ASP A 10 13.43 -21.45 -24.36
CA ASP A 10 12.79 -22.02 -25.55
C ASP A 10 13.58 -21.74 -26.82
N LEU A 11 14.16 -20.54 -26.96
CA LEU A 11 15.07 -20.23 -28.07
C LEU A 11 16.34 -21.10 -28.02
N ALA A 12 16.90 -21.32 -26.84
CA ALA A 12 18.06 -22.20 -26.66
C ALA A 12 17.73 -23.65 -27.07
N ARG A 13 16.60 -24.18 -26.58
CA ARG A 13 16.09 -25.51 -26.94
C ARG A 13 15.82 -25.64 -28.44
N LEU A 14 15.17 -24.64 -29.04
CA LEU A 14 14.90 -24.59 -30.48
C LEU A 14 16.21 -24.61 -31.28
N TYR A 15 17.22 -23.84 -30.86
CA TYR A 15 18.52 -23.82 -31.53
C TYR A 15 19.25 -25.15 -31.43
N VAL A 16 19.17 -25.83 -30.27
CA VAL A 16 19.79 -27.15 -30.09
C VAL A 16 19.16 -28.21 -30.99
N VAL A 17 17.83 -28.19 -31.15
CA VAL A 17 17.11 -29.14 -32.02
C VAL A 17 17.27 -28.80 -33.49
N LYS A 18 17.20 -27.50 -33.83
CA LYS A 18 17.27 -27.00 -35.20
C LYS A 18 18.19 -25.77 -35.24
N PRO A 19 19.51 -25.98 -35.39
CA PRO A 19 20.47 -24.90 -35.43
C PRO A 19 20.19 -23.98 -36.63
N SER A 20 19.90 -22.70 -36.36
CA SER A 20 19.70 -21.70 -37.40
C SER A 20 20.34 -20.36 -37.01
N PRO A 21 20.90 -19.60 -37.97
CA PRO A 21 21.47 -18.27 -37.68
C PRO A 21 20.44 -17.28 -37.12
N GLU A 22 19.18 -17.41 -37.56
CA GLU A 22 18.07 -16.56 -37.10
C GLU A 22 17.76 -16.80 -35.63
N THR A 23 17.62 -18.07 -35.22
CA THR A 23 17.38 -18.43 -33.81
C THR A 23 18.53 -18.01 -32.91
N LEU A 24 19.78 -18.15 -33.38
CA LEU A 24 20.95 -17.69 -32.62
C LEU A 24 20.95 -16.17 -32.41
N THR A 25 20.59 -15.41 -33.45
CA THR A 25 20.50 -13.95 -33.37
C THR A 25 19.39 -13.51 -32.40
N GLN A 26 18.22 -14.16 -32.47
CA GLN A 26 17.11 -13.89 -31.55
C GLN A 26 17.49 -14.22 -30.10
N TYR A 27 18.16 -15.35 -29.87
CA TYR A 27 18.67 -15.73 -28.56
C TYR A 27 19.62 -14.66 -28.00
N GLN A 28 20.59 -14.21 -28.78
CA GLN A 28 21.56 -13.19 -28.37
C GLN A 28 20.91 -11.84 -28.05
N GLN A 29 19.91 -11.42 -28.85
CA GLN A 29 19.18 -10.18 -28.60
C GLN A 29 18.37 -10.21 -27.30
N LEU A 30 17.68 -11.33 -27.05
CA LEU A 30 16.92 -11.51 -25.82
C LEU A 30 17.85 -11.58 -24.60
N GLN A 31 18.93 -12.35 -24.70
CA GLN A 31 19.96 -12.45 -23.65
C GLN A 31 20.54 -11.08 -23.26
N GLN A 32 20.82 -10.21 -24.24
CA GLN A 32 21.30 -8.86 -23.97
C GLN A 32 20.25 -8.00 -23.26
N THR A 33 18.98 -8.17 -23.64
CA THR A 33 17.87 -7.48 -23.01
C THR A 33 17.74 -7.90 -21.56
N ASP A 34 17.76 -9.20 -21.27
CA ASP A 34 17.67 -9.75 -19.92
C ASP A 34 18.83 -9.26 -19.05
N LYS A 35 20.09 -9.38 -19.52
CA LYS A 35 21.27 -8.83 -18.82
C LYS A 35 21.13 -7.35 -18.47
N SER A 36 20.59 -6.55 -19.38
CA SER A 36 20.39 -5.12 -19.13
C SER A 36 19.31 -4.86 -18.07
N ILE A 37 18.29 -5.73 -17.96
CA ILE A 37 17.28 -5.68 -16.92
C ILE A 37 17.88 -6.10 -15.58
N GLU A 38 18.64 -7.20 -15.54
CA GLU A 38 19.34 -7.68 -14.33
C GLU A 38 20.26 -6.62 -13.73
N GLN A 39 21.06 -5.94 -14.57
CA GLN A 39 21.94 -4.86 -14.13
C GLN A 39 21.16 -3.69 -13.52
N ARG A 40 20.05 -3.29 -14.14
CA ARG A 40 19.16 -2.25 -13.59
C ARG A 40 18.55 -2.69 -12.27
N LEU A 41 18.16 -3.95 -12.17
CA LEU A 41 17.51 -4.52 -10.99
C LEU A 41 18.49 -4.68 -9.82
N ALA A 42 19.75 -5.02 -10.10
CA ALA A 42 20.84 -5.00 -9.12
C ALA A 42 21.09 -3.58 -8.57
N GLY A 43 20.98 -2.55 -9.41
CA GLY A 43 21.07 -1.14 -8.99
C GLY A 43 19.87 -0.63 -8.19
N LEU A 44 18.69 -1.26 -8.32
CA LEU A 44 17.49 -0.89 -7.54
C LEU A 44 17.59 -1.28 -6.06
N LYS A 45 18.61 -2.06 -5.67
CA LYS A 45 18.92 -2.40 -4.27
C LYS A 45 19.01 -1.18 -3.36
N ASP A 46 19.40 -0.03 -3.90
CA ASP A 46 19.63 1.19 -3.12
C ASP A 46 18.38 2.08 -2.98
N ASN A 47 17.26 1.72 -3.60
CA ASN A 47 16.08 2.60 -3.76
C ASN A 47 14.87 2.24 -2.85
N GLY A 48 15.09 1.55 -1.74
CA GLY A 48 14.07 1.34 -0.70
C GLY A 48 13.26 0.04 -0.79
N ALA A 49 13.77 -1.00 -1.46
CA ALA A 49 13.21 -2.35 -1.36
C ALA A 49 13.48 -2.96 0.02
N SER A 50 12.57 -3.79 0.50
CA SER A 50 12.73 -4.50 1.77
C SER A 50 13.85 -5.54 1.68
N ARG A 51 14.46 -5.90 2.81
CA ARG A 51 15.53 -6.92 2.85
C ARG A 51 15.09 -8.28 2.31
N GLU A 52 13.83 -8.63 2.50
CA GLU A 52 13.25 -9.89 2.02
C GLU A 52 13.00 -9.86 0.51
N GLU A 53 12.46 -8.75 -0.02
CA GLU A 53 12.31 -8.54 -1.47
C GLU A 53 13.67 -8.62 -2.18
N LEU A 54 14.71 -8.04 -1.58
CA LEU A 54 16.07 -8.06 -2.11
C LEU A 54 16.71 -9.45 -2.08
N ALA A 55 16.43 -10.23 -1.04
CA ALA A 55 16.94 -11.60 -0.94
C ALA A 55 16.33 -12.51 -2.02
N LEU A 56 15.01 -12.46 -2.21
CA LEU A 56 14.32 -13.23 -3.26
C LEU A 56 14.80 -12.83 -4.66
N LEU A 57 14.96 -11.52 -4.88
CA LEU A 57 15.49 -11.00 -6.13
C LEU A 57 16.91 -11.51 -6.39
N GLN A 58 17.80 -11.43 -5.40
CA GLN A 58 19.19 -11.86 -5.54
C GLN A 58 19.28 -13.37 -5.80
N ASP A 59 18.45 -14.18 -5.13
CA ASP A 59 18.37 -15.61 -5.39
C ASP A 59 17.83 -15.94 -6.78
N GLY A 60 16.78 -15.23 -7.23
CA GLY A 60 16.24 -15.39 -8.59
C GLY A 60 17.26 -15.04 -9.67
N LEU A 61 17.99 -13.92 -9.51
CA LEU A 61 19.05 -13.49 -10.42
C LEU A 61 20.21 -14.48 -10.48
N ARG A 62 20.60 -15.06 -9.33
CA ARG A 62 21.65 -16.08 -9.29
C ARG A 62 21.26 -17.33 -10.09
N ILE A 63 20.03 -17.82 -9.92
CA ILE A 63 19.54 -18.99 -10.66
C ILE A 63 19.42 -18.67 -12.16
N ALA A 64 19.00 -17.45 -12.52
CA ALA A 64 18.94 -17.02 -13.92
C ALA A 64 20.33 -17.02 -14.59
N ASP A 65 21.37 -16.55 -13.88
CA ASP A 65 22.75 -16.58 -14.37
C ASP A 65 23.27 -18.02 -14.55
N GLU A 66 23.02 -18.90 -13.58
CA GLU A 66 23.34 -20.33 -13.66
C GLU A 66 22.68 -21.00 -14.89
N LEU A 67 21.39 -20.75 -15.11
CA LEU A 67 20.66 -21.27 -16.28
C LEU A 67 21.19 -20.71 -17.60
N GLN A 68 21.59 -19.44 -17.63
CA GLN A 68 22.16 -18.82 -18.82
C GLN A 68 23.53 -19.41 -19.15
N ASP A 69 24.36 -19.71 -18.16
CA ASP A 69 25.64 -20.38 -18.35
C ASP A 69 25.45 -21.79 -18.93
N GLU A 70 24.46 -22.55 -18.45
CA GLU A 70 24.10 -23.86 -19.00
C GLU A 70 23.61 -23.76 -20.45
N GLN A 71 22.81 -22.75 -20.78
CA GLN A 71 22.40 -22.46 -22.16
C GLN A 71 23.60 -22.14 -23.04
N GLN A 72 24.50 -21.26 -22.61
CA GLN A 72 25.67 -20.87 -23.38
C GLN A 72 26.62 -22.06 -23.61
N ALA A 73 26.76 -22.94 -22.61
CA ALA A 73 27.49 -24.19 -22.73
C ALA A 73 26.84 -25.10 -23.79
N ALA A 74 25.52 -25.30 -23.72
CA ALA A 74 24.78 -26.11 -24.70
C ALA A 74 24.89 -25.54 -26.13
N LEU A 75 24.77 -24.23 -26.31
CA LEU A 75 24.98 -23.57 -27.61
C LEU A 75 26.40 -23.81 -28.13
N THR A 76 27.41 -23.81 -27.25
CA THR A 76 28.80 -24.11 -27.60
C THR A 76 28.98 -25.57 -28.01
N HIS A 77 28.29 -26.51 -27.37
CA HIS A 77 28.26 -27.92 -27.78
C HIS A 77 27.69 -28.08 -29.19
N VAL A 78 26.57 -27.42 -29.50
CA VAL A 78 25.99 -27.41 -30.86
C VAL A 78 26.97 -26.83 -31.87
N ALA A 79 27.63 -25.71 -31.55
CA ALA A 79 28.61 -25.07 -32.43
C ALA A 79 29.82 -25.96 -32.74
N ARG A 80 30.15 -26.90 -31.84
CA ARG A 80 31.22 -27.91 -32.03
C ARG A 80 30.74 -29.20 -32.70
N GLY A 81 29.46 -29.29 -33.07
CA GLY A 81 28.85 -30.47 -33.68
C GLY A 81 28.34 -31.52 -32.68
N ASP A 82 28.34 -31.22 -31.38
CA ASP A 82 27.90 -32.12 -30.31
C ASP A 82 26.47 -31.77 -29.84
N ALA A 83 25.51 -31.88 -30.75
CA ALA A 83 24.10 -31.66 -30.43
C ALA A 83 23.55 -32.61 -29.34
N PRO A 84 23.93 -33.91 -29.27
CA PRO A 84 23.44 -34.79 -28.22
C PRO A 84 23.80 -34.33 -26.81
N ALA A 85 25.02 -33.81 -26.58
CA ALA A 85 25.40 -33.25 -25.29
C ALA A 85 24.57 -32.01 -24.94
N ALA A 86 24.33 -31.13 -25.91
CA ALA A 86 23.51 -29.93 -25.73
C ALA A 86 22.05 -30.28 -25.36
N ILE A 87 21.48 -31.32 -25.99
CA ILE A 87 20.13 -31.81 -25.66
C ILE A 87 20.09 -32.34 -24.22
N ALA A 88 21.10 -33.13 -23.82
CA ALA A 88 21.14 -33.70 -22.48
C ALA A 88 21.17 -32.64 -21.36
N VAL A 89 21.76 -31.47 -21.64
CA VAL A 89 21.78 -30.33 -20.71
C VAL A 89 20.41 -29.64 -20.66
N LEU A 90 19.90 -29.12 -21.79
CA LEU A 90 18.69 -28.26 -21.80
C LEU A 90 17.35 -28.99 -21.64
N TYR A 91 17.33 -30.29 -21.89
CA TYR A 91 16.20 -31.17 -21.65
C TYR A 91 16.42 -32.08 -20.44
N GLY A 92 17.45 -31.80 -19.64
CA GLY A 92 17.71 -32.51 -18.39
C GLY A 92 16.73 -32.10 -17.28
N LYS A 93 16.39 -33.05 -16.41
CA LYS A 93 15.54 -32.79 -15.24
C LYS A 93 16.12 -31.72 -14.31
N ALA A 94 17.44 -31.66 -14.19
CA ALA A 94 18.13 -30.66 -13.37
C ALA A 94 17.84 -29.24 -13.88
N TYR A 95 18.02 -29.03 -15.19
CA TYR A 95 17.74 -27.75 -15.85
C TYR A 95 16.27 -27.34 -15.70
N GLU A 96 15.32 -28.26 -15.90
CA GLU A 96 13.89 -27.98 -15.69
C GLU A 96 13.56 -27.58 -14.24
N THR A 97 14.21 -28.22 -13.26
CA THR A 97 13.98 -27.93 -11.84
C THR A 97 14.51 -26.53 -11.49
N GLU A 98 15.69 -26.16 -11.96
CA GLU A 98 16.24 -24.82 -11.71
C GLU A 98 15.43 -23.73 -12.44
N LEU A 99 14.90 -24.02 -13.64
CA LEU A 99 14.01 -23.13 -14.37
C LEU A 99 12.70 -22.86 -13.62
N GLU A 100 12.05 -23.91 -13.09
CA GLU A 100 10.86 -23.77 -12.24
C GLU A 100 11.16 -23.01 -10.94
N ARG A 101 12.34 -23.25 -10.35
CA ARG A 101 12.80 -22.55 -9.16
C ARG A 101 12.97 -21.05 -9.42
N MET A 102 13.62 -20.69 -10.53
CA MET A 102 13.78 -19.29 -10.95
C MET A 102 12.43 -18.60 -11.12
N GLN A 103 11.50 -19.23 -11.83
CA GLN A 103 10.14 -18.72 -12.01
C GLN A 103 9.45 -18.47 -10.66
N THR A 104 9.50 -19.46 -9.76
CA THR A 104 8.88 -19.36 -8.43
C THR A 104 9.45 -18.18 -7.62
N GLN A 105 10.77 -17.93 -7.68
CA GLN A 105 11.37 -16.80 -6.97
C GLN A 105 10.94 -15.46 -7.56
N ILE A 106 10.91 -15.34 -8.89
CA ILE A 106 10.48 -14.13 -9.59
C ILE A 106 9.00 -13.84 -9.29
N ASP A 107 8.15 -14.86 -9.29
CA ASP A 107 6.72 -14.69 -9.00
C ASP A 107 6.47 -14.26 -7.56
N ARG A 108 7.22 -14.83 -6.59
CA ARG A 108 7.17 -14.37 -5.19
C ARG A 108 7.62 -12.92 -5.05
N PHE A 109 8.70 -12.53 -5.73
CA PHE A 109 9.16 -11.14 -5.73
C PHE A 109 8.10 -10.19 -6.31
N ARG A 110 7.46 -10.56 -7.44
CA ARG A 110 6.35 -9.80 -8.02
C ARG A 110 5.18 -9.67 -7.06
N GLN A 111 4.78 -10.74 -6.39
CA GLN A 111 3.71 -10.70 -5.39
C GLN A 111 4.04 -9.76 -4.22
N MET A 112 5.28 -9.75 -3.73
CA MET A 112 5.70 -8.81 -2.69
C MET A 112 5.67 -7.35 -3.19
N LEU A 113 6.13 -7.10 -4.41
CA LEU A 113 6.05 -5.78 -5.03
C LEU A 113 4.60 -5.32 -5.22
N GLU A 114 3.71 -6.19 -5.68
CA GLU A 114 2.28 -5.91 -5.83
C GLU A 114 1.63 -5.62 -4.48
N HIS A 115 1.97 -6.38 -3.44
CA HIS A 115 1.49 -6.13 -2.08
C HIS A 115 1.96 -4.77 -1.55
N ARG A 116 3.23 -4.43 -1.76
CA ARG A 116 3.78 -3.12 -1.38
C ARG A 116 3.17 -1.98 -2.19
N ALA A 117 2.98 -2.16 -3.49
CA ALA A 117 2.32 -1.19 -4.36
C ALA A 117 0.85 -1.01 -3.94
N ALA A 118 0.15 -2.09 -3.60
CA ALA A 118 -1.21 -2.04 -3.08
C ALA A 118 -1.27 -1.30 -1.73
N ILE A 119 -0.33 -1.52 -0.81
CA ILE A 119 -0.23 -0.76 0.45
C ILE A 119 0.11 0.72 0.18
N ALA A 120 1.04 1.02 -0.73
CA ALA A 120 1.38 2.39 -1.09
C ALA A 120 0.22 3.12 -1.79
N ILE A 121 -0.56 2.39 -2.61
CA ILE A 121 -1.80 2.88 -3.23
C ILE A 121 -2.90 3.02 -2.18
N ASP A 122 -3.02 2.13 -1.19
CA ASP A 122 -3.98 2.27 -0.09
C ASP A 122 -3.62 3.44 0.83
N GLN A 123 -2.32 3.72 1.04
CA GLN A 123 -1.84 4.94 1.71
C GLN A 123 -2.02 6.20 0.85
N ALA A 124 -1.97 6.10 -0.49
CA ALA A 124 -2.35 7.19 -1.39
C ALA A 124 -3.88 7.35 -1.50
N THR A 125 -4.65 6.27 -1.27
CA THR A 125 -6.12 6.20 -1.23
C THR A 125 -6.68 6.46 0.18
N GLU A 126 -5.82 6.57 1.19
CA GLU A 126 -6.09 7.19 2.49
C GLU A 126 -6.11 8.72 2.40
N ARG A 127 -5.88 9.32 1.21
CA ARG A 127 -6.35 10.69 0.96
C ARG A 127 -7.83 10.79 0.62
N SER A 128 -8.53 9.68 0.35
CA SER A 128 -9.95 9.73 -0.04
C SER A 128 -10.92 9.29 1.07
N ARG A 129 -10.49 8.46 2.03
CA ARG A 129 -11.37 8.00 3.13
C ARG A 129 -11.38 8.88 4.39
N ILE A 130 -10.26 9.54 4.72
CA ILE A 130 -10.24 10.53 5.83
C ILE A 130 -11.08 11.77 5.50
N TRP A 131 -11.11 12.20 4.24
CA TRP A 131 -11.87 13.40 3.83
C TRP A 131 -13.40 13.19 3.86
N ARG A 132 -13.87 11.95 3.71
CA ARG A 132 -15.29 11.62 3.76
C ARG A 132 -15.84 11.59 5.18
N THR A 133 -15.06 11.09 6.14
CA THR A 133 -15.41 11.15 7.58
C THR A 133 -15.23 12.55 8.16
N LEU A 134 -14.23 13.33 7.71
CA LEU A 134 -14.07 14.73 8.15
C LEU A 134 -15.27 15.60 7.74
N SER A 135 -15.78 15.43 6.52
CA SER A 135 -16.97 16.14 6.01
C SER A 135 -18.24 15.80 6.83
N GLU A 136 -18.41 14.52 7.18
CA GLU A 136 -19.57 14.07 7.95
C GLU A 136 -19.55 14.59 9.39
N ILE A 137 -18.38 14.66 10.03
CA ILE A 137 -18.20 15.29 11.35
C ILE A 137 -18.48 16.79 11.27
N MET A 138 -18.10 17.47 10.18
CA MET A 138 -18.32 18.90 10.05
C MET A 138 -19.80 19.25 9.89
N VAL A 139 -20.55 18.49 9.08
CA VAL A 139 -22.02 18.63 8.98
C VAL A 139 -22.69 18.28 10.31
N GLY A 140 -22.27 17.19 10.97
CA GLY A 140 -22.77 16.79 12.28
C GLY A 140 -22.52 17.85 13.35
N LEU A 141 -21.32 18.43 13.40
CA LEU A 141 -20.96 19.50 14.35
C LEU A 141 -21.74 20.79 14.06
N THR A 142 -21.95 21.14 12.80
CA THR A 142 -22.72 22.33 12.41
C THR A 142 -24.20 22.16 12.77
N ALA A 143 -24.78 20.97 12.52
CA ALA A 143 -26.14 20.63 12.92
C ALA A 143 -26.31 20.64 14.45
N LEU A 144 -25.34 20.09 15.19
CA LEU A 144 -25.32 20.12 16.65
C LEU A 144 -25.22 21.56 17.18
N MET A 145 -24.36 22.39 16.59
CA MET A 145 -24.23 23.81 16.95
C MET A 145 -25.53 24.57 16.67
N PHE A 146 -26.21 24.29 15.54
CA PHE A 146 -27.52 24.86 15.24
C PHE A 146 -28.58 24.44 16.24
N LEU A 147 -28.67 23.15 16.60
CA LEU A 147 -29.60 22.66 17.62
C LEU A 147 -29.29 23.27 18.99
N PHE A 148 -28.02 23.41 19.34
CA PHE A 148 -27.59 24.05 20.57
C PHE A 148 -27.97 25.53 20.57
N VAL A 149 -27.71 26.27 19.48
CA VAL A 149 -28.08 27.68 19.34
C VAL A 149 -29.60 27.86 19.31
N LEU A 150 -30.38 27.02 18.61
CA LEU A 150 -31.84 27.07 18.60
C LEU A 150 -32.41 26.78 20.00
N GLY A 151 -31.95 25.69 20.62
CA GLY A 151 -32.37 25.29 21.97
C GLY A 151 -31.96 26.34 23.01
N PHE A 152 -30.78 26.92 22.88
CA PHE A 152 -30.29 27.98 23.77
C PHE A 152 -30.98 29.32 23.53
N ILE A 153 -31.28 29.71 22.28
CA ILE A 153 -32.06 30.91 21.96
C ILE A 153 -33.51 30.74 22.45
N LEU A 154 -34.13 29.58 22.26
CA LEU A 154 -35.46 29.28 22.81
C LEU A 154 -35.45 29.31 24.35
N LYS A 155 -34.46 28.66 24.99
CA LYS A 155 -34.34 28.62 26.45
C LYS A 155 -33.97 29.97 27.07
N ARG A 156 -33.09 30.76 26.42
CA ARG A 156 -32.54 32.03 26.94
C ARG A 156 -33.33 33.26 26.50
N ARG A 157 -34.09 33.20 25.40
CA ARG A 157 -34.88 34.32 24.88
C ARG A 157 -36.40 34.13 24.96
N VAL A 158 -36.91 32.89 25.08
CA VAL A 158 -38.37 32.62 25.14
C VAL A 158 -38.82 31.97 26.46
N LEU A 159 -38.02 31.12 27.11
CA LEU A 159 -38.41 30.55 28.42
C LEU A 159 -38.02 31.42 29.62
N TYR A 160 -37.03 32.30 29.47
CA TYR A 160 -36.59 33.23 30.51
C TYR A 160 -36.93 34.70 30.19
N PRO A 161 -38.19 34.96 29.77
CA PRO A 161 -38.93 36.01 30.45
C PRO A 161 -40.38 35.61 30.76
N VAL A 162 -40.64 34.35 31.16
CA VAL A 162 -41.98 33.93 31.65
C VAL A 162 -41.93 33.15 32.98
N VAL A 163 -40.79 33.16 33.68
CA VAL A 163 -40.76 32.73 35.10
C VAL A 163 -39.92 33.69 35.94
N ARG A 164 -40.43 34.91 36.09
CA ARG A 164 -40.49 35.70 37.34
C ARG A 164 -41.08 37.08 37.02
N LEU A 165 -42.37 37.09 36.73
CA LEU A 165 -43.23 38.26 36.91
C LEU A 165 -44.36 37.96 37.91
N SER A 166 -44.09 37.11 38.90
CA SER A 166 -45.05 36.85 39.99
C SER A 166 -44.44 37.03 41.37
N ASP A 167 -43.32 37.74 41.49
CA ASP A 167 -42.72 38.05 42.81
C ASP A 167 -42.60 39.56 43.07
N VAL A 168 -43.34 40.38 42.32
CA VAL A 168 -43.45 41.84 42.55
C VAL A 168 -44.89 42.29 42.84
N VAL A 169 -45.87 41.37 42.89
CA VAL A 169 -47.26 41.71 43.30
C VAL A 169 -47.71 40.99 44.57
N GLN A 170 -47.06 39.89 44.98
CA GLN A 170 -47.33 39.23 46.28
C GLN A 170 -46.49 39.84 47.43
N ARG A 171 -46.28 41.16 47.42
CA ARG A 171 -45.65 41.87 48.55
C ARG A 171 -46.40 43.15 48.97
N LEU A 172 -47.63 43.32 48.47
CA LEU A 172 -48.54 44.42 48.83
C LEU A 172 -49.86 43.95 49.47
N ALA A 173 -49.97 42.68 49.85
CA ALA A 173 -51.09 42.18 50.65
C ALA A 173 -50.53 41.32 51.79
N SER A 174 -50.93 41.64 53.03
CA SER A 174 -50.58 41.01 54.33
C SER A 174 -49.12 41.17 54.77
N GLN A 175 -48.71 42.27 55.42
CA GLN A 175 -48.76 42.48 56.89
C GLN A 175 -48.43 41.23 57.70
N ASP A 176 -47.23 41.18 58.29
CA ASP A 176 -47.05 41.18 59.76
C ASP A 176 -45.56 41.32 60.10
N TYR A 177 -45.20 42.38 60.83
CA TYR A 177 -44.81 42.32 62.25
C TYR A 177 -43.63 41.37 62.52
N ALA A 178 -42.44 41.94 62.73
CA ALA A 178 -41.67 41.72 63.96
C ALA A 178 -40.29 42.39 63.88
N VAL A 179 -40.15 43.44 64.70
CA VAL A 179 -38.99 43.67 65.57
C VAL A 179 -37.64 43.92 64.87
N GLU A 180 -37.34 45.20 64.71
CA GLU A 180 -35.96 45.67 64.83
C GLU A 180 -35.93 46.74 65.93
N THR A 181 -35.64 46.30 67.15
CA THR A 181 -35.30 47.16 68.28
C THR A 181 -33.78 47.24 68.39
N PRO A 182 -33.23 48.45 68.42
CA PRO A 182 -32.15 48.72 69.35
C PRO A 182 -32.61 49.80 70.32
N HIS A 183 -32.65 49.42 71.60
CA HIS A 183 -32.99 50.27 72.72
C HIS A 183 -31.86 51.26 73.06
N PHE A 184 -32.29 52.49 73.36
CA PHE A 184 -31.76 53.48 74.32
C PHE A 184 -30.39 54.15 74.09
N THR A 185 -30.40 55.49 74.12
CA THR A 185 -30.08 56.26 75.34
C THR A 185 -30.51 57.75 75.23
N PRO A 186 -30.78 58.44 76.37
CA PRO A 186 -31.66 59.61 76.46
C PRO A 186 -30.92 60.95 76.66
N GLY A 187 -31.66 62.07 76.51
CA GLY A 187 -31.30 63.41 76.98
C GLY A 187 -31.84 64.48 76.04
N GLY A 188 -32.64 65.47 76.46
CA GLY A 188 -33.22 65.85 77.75
C GLY A 188 -34.33 66.87 77.51
#